data_AF-J4I380-F1
#
_entry.id   AF-J4I380-F1
#
_cell.length_a   1.000
_cell.length_b   1.000
_cell.length_c   1.000
_cell.angle_alpha   90.00
_cell.angle_beta   90.00
_cell.angle_gamma   90.00
#
_symmetry.space_group_name_H-M   'P 1'
#
loop_
_entity.id
_entity.type
_entity.pdbx_description
1 polymer ?
#
loop_
_entity_poly.entity_id
_entity_poly.type
_entity_poly.pdbx_seq_one_letter_code
_entity_poly.pdbx_strand_id
1 'polypeptide(L)'
;MREFSPGSLLPLQDLPLTHLNLDASSDVVEFIQKTSIGANLVHIQIWDSGYNFNALLYTAATSLHGVCIRVDDLSGEWEEAALDFAQNVNLQHIMIIVHWKDDEWLDGLHSLLSKVSPLKLREVSIIFAPNPDDTQDLDDLLARIVQDDCVRIDQLLSDSRHKSLEVVSLQLRFFHKDNPHHLENIPGAAQWETHLSPYFPRLWGNGILQTSITYAWDP
;
A
#
# COMPACT_ATOMS: atom_id res chain seq x y z
N MET A 1 -11.45 40.26 7.79
CA MET A 1 -12.36 39.67 6.79
C MET A 1 -11.49 39.14 5.66
N ARG A 2 -11.47 37.83 5.41
CA ARG A 2 -10.80 37.28 4.23
C ARG A 2 -11.79 37.37 3.07
N GLU A 3 -11.40 38.04 1.99
CA GLU A 3 -12.20 38.16 0.78
C GLU A 3 -12.38 36.78 0.14
N PHE A 4 -13.62 36.46 -0.21
CA PHE A 4 -14.01 35.21 -0.83
C PHE A 4 -13.79 35.32 -2.35
N SER A 5 -12.91 34.48 -2.92
CA SER A 5 -12.78 34.36 -4.37
C SER A 5 -13.75 33.27 -4.87
N PRO A 6 -14.59 33.54 -5.89
CA PRO A 6 -15.41 32.50 -6.50
C PRO A 6 -14.55 31.31 -6.94
N GLY A 7 -14.93 30.10 -6.53
CA GLY A 7 -14.15 28.87 -6.75
C GLY A 7 -13.21 28.46 -5.60
N SER A 8 -13.12 29.24 -4.52
CA SER A 8 -12.38 28.84 -3.33
C SER A 8 -13.29 28.10 -2.31
N LEU A 9 -12.94 26.87 -1.98
CA LEU A 9 -13.53 26.14 -0.86
C LEU A 9 -12.77 26.53 0.41
N LEU A 10 -13.45 27.21 1.33
CA LEU A 10 -12.92 27.39 2.68
C LEU A 10 -13.14 26.08 3.44
N PRO A 11 -12.12 25.54 4.13
CA PRO A 11 -12.33 24.39 4.99
C PRO A 11 -13.37 24.71 6.06
N LEU A 12 -14.37 23.84 6.20
CA LEU A 12 -15.33 23.89 7.30
C LEU A 12 -14.52 23.73 8.59
N GLN A 13 -14.53 24.76 9.45
CA GLN A 13 -13.69 24.80 10.66
C GLN A 13 -13.96 23.64 11.64
N ASP A 14 -15.08 22.92 11.46
CA ASP A 14 -15.53 21.84 12.33
C ASP A 14 -15.45 20.44 11.69
N LEU A 15 -14.99 20.31 10.45
CA LEU A 15 -14.88 19.01 9.76
C LEU A 15 -13.45 18.80 9.25
N PRO A 16 -12.55 18.23 10.07
CA PRO A 16 -11.19 17.96 9.64
C PRO A 16 -11.19 16.91 8.53
N LEU A 17 -10.40 17.17 7.48
CA LEU A 17 -10.09 16.17 6.47
C LEU A 17 -9.20 15.09 7.12
N THR A 18 -9.76 13.91 7.34
CA THR A 18 -9.06 12.79 8.01
C THR A 18 -8.64 11.69 7.06
N HIS A 19 -9.32 11.58 5.91
CA HIS A 19 -9.07 10.55 4.91
C HIS A 19 -8.96 11.21 3.55
N LEU A 20 -7.93 10.83 2.80
CA LEU A 20 -7.72 11.31 1.45
C LEU A 20 -7.42 10.14 0.53
N ASN A 21 -8.14 10.06 -0.57
CA ASN A 21 -7.86 9.16 -1.67
C ASN A 21 -7.49 9.99 -2.89
N LEU A 22 -6.29 9.77 -3.43
CA LEU A 22 -5.78 10.49 -4.58
C LEU A 22 -5.54 9.52 -5.73
N ASP A 23 -6.08 9.87 -6.88
CA ASP A 23 -5.86 9.21 -8.15
C ASP A 23 -5.64 10.30 -9.20
N ALA A 24 -4.46 10.34 -9.83
CA ALA A 24 -4.05 11.33 -10.83
C ALA A 24 -4.40 12.80 -10.48
N SER A 25 -4.13 13.23 -9.24
CA SER A 25 -4.69 14.49 -8.67
C SER A 25 -3.63 15.45 -8.09
N SER A 26 -2.68 15.90 -8.91
CA SER A 26 -1.58 16.80 -8.50
C SER A 26 -2.02 18.15 -7.96
N ASP A 27 -3.00 18.79 -8.61
CA ASP A 27 -3.53 20.10 -8.19
C ASP A 27 -4.15 20.03 -6.78
N VAL A 28 -4.70 18.87 -6.42
CA VAL A 28 -5.28 18.63 -5.08
C VAL A 28 -4.17 18.54 -4.04
N VAL A 29 -3.05 17.89 -4.36
CA VAL A 29 -1.87 17.81 -3.48
C VAL A 29 -1.33 19.22 -3.20
N GLU A 30 -1.18 20.06 -4.22
CA GLU A 30 -0.72 21.45 -4.05
C GLU A 30 -1.72 22.28 -3.22
N PHE A 31 -3.02 22.14 -3.47
CA PHE A 31 -4.06 22.81 -2.70
C PHE A 31 -4.00 22.45 -1.20
N ILE A 32 -3.87 21.16 -0.87
CA ILE A 32 -3.80 20.68 0.51
C ILE A 32 -2.59 21.25 1.23
N GLN A 33 -1.44 21.31 0.56
CA GLN A 33 -0.22 21.91 1.11
C GLN A 33 -0.41 23.39 1.43
N LYS A 34 -0.99 24.16 0.50
CA LYS A 34 -1.19 25.61 0.66
C LYS A 34 -2.22 25.97 1.74
N THR A 35 -3.19 25.09 1.98
CA THR A 35 -4.33 25.37 2.87
C THR A 35 -4.18 24.77 4.26
N SER A 36 -3.16 23.94 4.50
CA SER A 36 -2.93 23.21 5.76
C SER A 36 -4.08 22.30 6.18
N ILE A 37 -5.04 22.03 5.28
CA ILE A 37 -6.20 21.16 5.54
C ILE A 37 -5.75 19.72 5.82
N GLY A 38 -4.57 19.34 5.33
CA GLY A 38 -3.99 18.01 5.51
C GLY A 38 -3.42 17.73 6.91
N ALA A 39 -3.37 18.70 7.82
CA ALA A 39 -2.72 18.55 9.13
C ALA A 39 -3.40 17.54 10.07
N ASN A 40 -4.63 17.12 9.75
CA ASN A 40 -5.40 16.13 10.50
C ASN A 40 -5.60 14.83 9.71
N LEU A 41 -4.85 14.61 8.63
CA LEU A 41 -4.96 13.40 7.82
C LEU A 41 -4.49 12.18 8.60
N VAL A 42 -5.43 11.28 8.87
CA VAL A 42 -5.20 10.01 9.55
C VAL A 42 -4.87 8.91 8.55
N HIS A 43 -5.48 8.96 7.36
CA HIS A 43 -5.27 7.98 6.30
C HIS A 43 -5.07 8.64 4.94
N ILE A 44 -4.08 8.17 4.20
CA ILE A 44 -3.82 8.59 2.82
C ILE A 44 -3.80 7.36 1.92
N GLN A 45 -4.48 7.45 0.79
CA GLN A 45 -4.42 6.46 -0.26
C GLN A 45 -3.93 7.12 -1.55
N ILE A 46 -2.91 6.52 -2.16
CA ILE A 46 -2.16 7.04 -3.30
C ILE A 46 -2.24 6.03 -4.43
N TRP A 47 -2.85 6.45 -5.54
CA TRP A 47 -2.89 5.76 -6.81
C TRP A 47 -2.17 6.69 -7.80
N ASP A 48 -1.10 6.21 -8.44
CA ASP A 48 -0.15 6.95 -9.31
C ASP A 48 1.12 7.48 -8.59
N SER A 49 2.27 7.32 -9.25
CA SER A 49 3.64 7.58 -8.81
C SER A 49 4.24 8.91 -9.28
N GLY A 50 3.62 9.58 -10.26
CA GLY A 50 4.23 10.75 -10.91
C GLY A 50 4.30 12.04 -10.08
N TYR A 51 4.04 12.01 -8.77
CA TYR A 51 3.88 13.22 -7.95
C TYR A 51 4.64 13.19 -6.62
N ASN A 52 5.03 14.38 -6.16
CA ASN A 52 5.71 14.57 -4.88
C ASN A 52 4.73 14.43 -3.70
N PHE A 53 4.41 13.19 -3.32
CA PHE A 53 3.57 12.90 -2.16
C PHE A 53 4.28 13.15 -0.82
N ASN A 54 5.60 13.36 -0.79
CA ASN A 54 6.33 13.67 0.43
C ASN A 54 5.81 14.93 1.12
N ALA A 55 5.39 15.93 0.35
CA ALA A 55 4.83 17.13 0.95
C ALA A 55 3.43 16.89 1.56
N LEU A 56 2.68 15.90 1.09
CA LEU A 56 1.45 15.46 1.74
C LEU A 56 1.76 14.69 3.04
N LEU A 57 2.71 13.75 2.99
CA LEU A 57 3.20 13.01 4.17
C LEU A 57 3.72 13.95 5.25
N TYR A 58 4.47 14.99 4.85
CA TYR A 58 4.97 16.04 5.72
C TYR A 58 3.83 16.89 6.31
N THR A 59 2.82 17.23 5.51
CA THR A 59 1.66 17.99 5.99
C THR A 59 0.88 17.19 7.05
N ALA A 60 0.69 15.88 6.84
CA ALA A 60 0.04 15.02 7.80
C ALA A 60 0.90 14.79 9.06
N ALA A 61 2.22 14.67 8.89
CA ALA A 61 3.20 14.46 9.96
C ALA A 61 2.72 13.40 10.98
N THR A 62 2.63 13.77 12.25
CA THR A 62 2.26 12.86 13.34
C THR A 62 0.78 12.48 13.37
N SER A 63 -0.09 13.11 12.56
CA SER A 63 -1.50 12.72 12.48
C SER A 63 -1.73 11.46 11.64
N LEU A 64 -0.77 11.08 10.78
CA LEU A 64 -0.89 9.96 9.88
C LEU A 64 -0.74 8.62 10.62
N HIS A 65 -1.73 7.75 10.46
CA HIS A 65 -1.76 6.41 11.06
C HIS A 65 -1.81 5.30 10.00
N GLY A 66 -2.33 5.57 8.81
CA GLY A 66 -2.42 4.59 7.72
C GLY A 66 -2.04 5.18 6.37
N VAL A 67 -1.35 4.38 5.56
CA VAL A 67 -1.09 4.71 4.15
C VAL A 67 -1.40 3.50 3.27
N CYS A 68 -2.03 3.74 2.13
CA CYS A 68 -2.22 2.76 1.08
C CYS A 68 -1.57 3.27 -0.21
N ILE A 69 -0.70 2.46 -0.81
CA ILE A 69 0.11 2.85 -1.97
C ILE A 69 -0.12 1.83 -3.06
N ARG A 70 -0.44 2.28 -4.25
CA ARG A 70 -0.58 1.45 -5.44
C ARG A 70 0.65 1.62 -6.33
N VAL A 71 1.32 0.50 -6.60
CA VAL A 71 2.55 0.37 -7.37
C VAL A 71 2.18 -0.09 -8.77
N ASP A 72 1.74 0.85 -9.61
CA ASP A 72 1.37 0.56 -10.99
C ASP A 72 2.38 1.10 -12.00
N ASP A 73 3.08 2.20 -11.66
CA ASP A 73 3.93 2.96 -12.58
C ASP A 73 5.26 3.41 -11.94
N LEU A 74 5.72 2.73 -10.87
CA LEU A 74 6.97 3.10 -10.19
C LEU A 74 8.24 2.55 -10.86
N SER A 75 8.13 1.88 -12.02
CA SER A 75 9.29 1.34 -12.75
C SER A 75 10.28 2.46 -13.06
N GLY A 76 11.45 2.44 -12.40
CA GLY A 76 12.48 3.48 -12.50
C GLY A 76 12.33 4.72 -11.60
N GLU A 77 11.20 4.92 -10.90
CA GLU A 77 10.95 6.14 -10.10
C GLU A 77 10.90 5.91 -8.58
N TRP A 78 11.03 4.68 -8.07
CA TRP A 78 11.09 4.43 -6.61
C TRP A 78 12.18 5.25 -5.89
N GLU A 79 13.30 5.54 -6.56
CA GLU A 79 14.37 6.37 -6.00
C GLU A 79 14.03 7.88 -6.02
N GLU A 80 13.29 8.38 -7.02
CA GLU A 80 12.90 9.79 -7.12
C GLU A 80 11.62 10.10 -6.32
N ALA A 81 10.66 9.17 -6.30
CA ALA A 81 9.42 9.23 -5.54
C ALA A 81 9.58 8.74 -4.09
N ALA A 82 10.81 8.50 -3.63
CA ALA A 82 11.11 7.77 -2.41
C ALA A 82 10.39 8.37 -1.18
N LEU A 83 9.23 7.79 -0.85
CA LEU A 83 8.35 8.27 0.20
C LEU A 83 9.10 8.30 1.54
N ASP A 84 9.06 9.45 2.20
CA ASP A 84 9.74 9.70 3.47
C ASP A 84 8.72 9.78 4.61
N PHE A 85 8.73 8.73 5.44
CA PHE A 85 7.87 8.60 6.61
C PHE A 85 8.52 9.06 7.91
N ALA A 86 9.67 9.74 7.86
CA ALA A 86 10.42 10.14 9.05
C ALA A 86 9.59 10.99 10.04
N GLN A 87 8.66 11.82 9.54
CA GLN A 87 7.77 12.64 10.36
C GLN A 87 6.50 11.92 10.80
N ASN A 88 6.15 10.79 10.17
CA ASN A 88 4.94 10.02 10.43
C ASN A 88 5.17 8.98 11.53
N VAL A 89 5.66 9.43 12.68
CA VAL A 89 6.04 8.56 13.81
C VAL A 89 4.88 7.77 14.43
N ASN A 90 3.64 8.13 14.08
CA ASN A 90 2.41 7.45 14.50
C ASN A 90 1.84 6.50 13.44
N LEU A 91 2.54 6.30 12.33
CA LEU A 91 2.15 5.36 11.29
C LEU A 91 2.07 3.95 11.88
N GLN A 92 0.92 3.31 11.72
CA GLN A 92 0.63 1.98 12.23
C GLN A 92 0.38 0.99 11.10
N HIS A 93 -0.24 1.42 10.01
CA HIS A 93 -0.67 0.53 8.93
C HIS A 93 -0.08 0.98 7.59
N ILE A 94 0.50 0.03 6.86
CA ILE A 94 0.97 0.23 5.49
C ILE A 94 0.30 -0.82 4.62
N MET A 95 -0.42 -0.37 3.60
CA MET A 95 -0.98 -1.21 2.56
C MET A 95 -0.28 -0.91 1.25
N ILE A 96 0.18 -1.96 0.55
CA ILE A 96 0.86 -1.84 -0.73
C ILE A 96 0.12 -2.74 -1.69
N ILE A 97 -0.38 -2.15 -2.77
CA ILE A 97 -1.01 -2.86 -3.89
C ILE A 97 0.04 -2.96 -4.98
N VAL A 98 0.38 -4.19 -5.35
CA VAL A 98 1.41 -4.49 -6.35
C VAL A 98 0.79 -5.25 -7.51
N HIS A 99 1.12 -4.81 -8.72
CA HIS A 99 0.87 -5.58 -9.93
C HIS A 99 2.08 -6.42 -10.28
N TRP A 100 1.85 -7.66 -10.70
CA TRP A 100 2.92 -8.63 -10.89
C TRP A 100 3.95 -8.31 -11.97
N LYS A 101 3.73 -7.29 -12.80
CA LYS A 101 4.65 -6.91 -13.88
C LYS A 101 5.84 -6.07 -13.42
N ASP A 102 5.80 -5.52 -12.22
CA ASP A 102 6.91 -4.73 -11.70
C ASP A 102 7.92 -5.66 -11.03
N ASP A 103 9.10 -5.85 -11.62
CA ASP A 103 10.17 -6.67 -11.04
C ASP A 103 10.96 -5.90 -9.95
N GLU A 104 10.78 -4.59 -9.83
CA GLU A 104 11.54 -3.69 -8.93
C GLU A 104 10.79 -3.37 -7.63
N TRP A 105 9.53 -3.79 -7.50
CA TRP A 105 8.66 -3.44 -6.36
C TRP A 105 9.23 -3.80 -4.99
N LEU A 106 10.07 -4.83 -4.89
CA LEU A 106 10.67 -5.27 -3.62
C LEU A 106 11.74 -4.33 -3.12
N ASP A 107 12.55 -3.79 -4.03
CA ASP A 107 13.55 -2.78 -3.67
C ASP A 107 12.83 -1.51 -3.22
N GLY A 108 11.72 -1.20 -3.88
CA GLY A 108 10.75 -0.20 -3.44
C GLY A 108 10.19 -0.42 -2.05
N LEU A 109 9.63 -1.61 -1.78
CA LEU A 109 9.11 -2.02 -0.48
C LEU A 109 10.19 -1.90 0.61
N HIS A 110 11.39 -2.40 0.33
CA HIS A 110 12.51 -2.34 1.26
C HIS A 110 12.91 -0.89 1.55
N SER A 111 13.05 -0.06 0.52
CA SER A 111 13.33 1.37 0.64
C SER A 111 12.27 2.07 1.49
N LEU A 112 11.00 1.81 1.21
CA LEU A 112 9.86 2.37 1.94
C LEU A 112 9.89 1.98 3.42
N LEU A 113 9.96 0.68 3.72
CA LEU A 113 9.93 0.18 5.10
C LEU A 113 11.17 0.61 5.90
N SER A 114 12.31 0.82 5.23
CA SER A 114 13.52 1.33 5.90
C SER A 114 13.37 2.75 6.47
N LYS A 115 12.44 3.54 5.92
CA LYS A 115 12.16 4.92 6.33
C LYS A 115 11.00 5.05 7.32
N VAL A 116 10.28 3.95 7.55
CA VAL A 116 9.15 3.92 8.48
C VAL A 116 9.67 3.76 9.91
N SER A 117 9.08 4.50 10.85
CA SER A 117 9.39 4.31 12.26
C SER A 117 8.93 2.92 12.71
N PRO A 118 9.85 2.04 13.17
CA PRO A 118 9.48 0.67 13.50
C PRO A 118 8.75 0.57 14.86
N LEU A 119 8.69 1.66 15.63
CA LEU A 119 8.15 1.67 16.99
C LEU A 119 6.63 1.47 17.04
N LYS A 120 5.90 1.93 16.02
CA LYS A 120 4.43 1.93 16.01
C LYS A 120 3.81 1.19 14.83
N LEU A 121 4.61 0.77 13.85
CA LEU A 121 4.13 -0.06 12.76
C LEU A 121 3.59 -1.39 13.32
N ARG A 122 2.30 -1.64 13.10
CA ARG A 122 1.54 -2.80 13.58
C ARG A 122 1.09 -3.72 12.47
N GLU A 123 0.79 -3.15 11.31
CA GLU A 123 0.24 -3.89 10.18
C GLU A 123 0.96 -3.53 8.88
N VAL A 124 1.36 -4.57 8.14
CA VAL A 124 1.79 -4.45 6.75
C VAL A 124 0.92 -5.37 5.90
N SER A 125 0.23 -4.81 4.92
CA SER A 125 -0.65 -5.51 4.00
C SER A 125 -0.08 -5.40 2.58
N ILE A 126 0.27 -6.53 1.97
CA ILE A 126 0.71 -6.62 0.58
C ILE A 126 -0.43 -7.26 -0.22
N ILE A 127 -0.94 -6.53 -1.20
CA ILE A 127 -2.06 -6.94 -2.03
C ILE A 127 -1.54 -7.18 -3.44
N PHE A 128 -1.54 -8.44 -3.83
CA PHE A 128 -1.25 -8.89 -5.17
C PHE A 128 -2.49 -8.71 -6.04
N ALA A 129 -2.40 -7.79 -7.00
CA ALA A 129 -3.44 -7.52 -7.97
C ALA A 129 -2.97 -8.01 -9.36
N PRO A 130 -3.64 -8.99 -9.99
CA PRO A 130 -3.47 -9.25 -11.40
C PRO A 130 -3.81 -7.99 -12.18
N ASN A 131 -3.06 -7.76 -13.25
CA ASN A 131 -3.49 -6.80 -14.25
C ASN A 131 -4.78 -7.33 -14.91
N PRO A 132 -5.87 -6.54 -14.97
CA PRO A 132 -7.13 -6.98 -15.55
C PRO A 132 -7.03 -7.40 -17.02
N ASP A 133 -6.05 -6.86 -17.75
CA ASP A 133 -5.80 -7.19 -19.16
C ASP A 133 -4.96 -8.47 -19.34
N ASP A 134 -4.40 -9.03 -18.26
CA ASP A 134 -3.62 -10.26 -18.32
C ASP A 134 -4.54 -11.47 -18.14
N THR A 135 -4.73 -12.25 -19.21
CA THR A 135 -5.49 -13.51 -19.18
C THR A 135 -4.69 -14.66 -18.55
N GLN A 136 -3.69 -14.35 -17.71
CA GLN A 136 -2.75 -15.34 -17.20
C GLN A 136 -3.42 -16.32 -16.25
N ASP A 137 -2.98 -17.57 -16.31
CA ASP A 137 -3.44 -18.63 -15.43
C ASP A 137 -2.93 -18.39 -14.00
N LEU A 138 -3.66 -18.89 -12.99
CA LEU A 138 -3.22 -18.84 -11.60
C LEU A 138 -1.84 -19.48 -11.46
N ASP A 139 -1.58 -20.58 -12.17
CA ASP A 139 -0.29 -21.27 -12.11
C ASP A 139 0.87 -20.38 -12.56
N ASP A 140 0.65 -19.51 -13.56
CA ASP A 140 1.66 -18.53 -13.99
C ASP A 140 1.88 -17.48 -12.90
N LEU A 141 0.83 -16.99 -12.23
CA LEU A 141 1.02 -16.00 -11.16
C LEU A 141 1.68 -16.63 -9.92
N LEU A 142 1.36 -17.88 -9.58
CA LEU A 142 2.01 -18.60 -8.50
C LEU A 142 3.49 -18.87 -8.84
N ALA A 143 3.79 -19.20 -10.10
CA ALA A 143 5.17 -19.38 -10.56
C ALA A 143 5.99 -18.08 -10.52
N ARG A 144 5.33 -16.92 -10.63
CA ARG A 144 5.96 -15.59 -10.51
C ARG A 144 6.19 -15.14 -9.08
N ILE A 145 5.56 -15.78 -8.10
CA ILE A 145 5.93 -15.60 -6.69
C ILE A 145 7.28 -16.27 -6.51
N VAL A 146 8.35 -15.54 -6.82
CA VAL A 146 9.71 -16.07 -6.77
C VAL A 146 10.04 -16.39 -5.32
N GLN A 147 10.57 -17.58 -5.09
CA GLN A 147 10.94 -18.03 -3.76
C GLN A 147 11.88 -17.03 -3.07
N ASP A 148 12.82 -16.46 -3.82
CA ASP A 148 13.77 -15.46 -3.32
C ASP A 148 13.08 -14.19 -2.81
N ASP A 149 12.04 -13.73 -3.50
CA ASP A 149 11.27 -12.55 -3.13
C ASP A 149 10.51 -12.74 -1.83
N CYS A 150 9.87 -13.90 -1.68
CA CYS A 150 9.19 -14.26 -0.44
C CYS A 150 10.17 -14.35 0.72
N VAL A 151 11.34 -14.94 0.50
CA VAL A 151 12.39 -15.02 1.52
C VAL A 151 12.87 -13.62 1.92
N ARG A 152 13.02 -12.70 0.97
CA ARG A 152 13.40 -11.30 1.26
C ARG A 152 12.33 -10.58 2.08
N ILE A 153 11.05 -10.73 1.74
CA ILE A 153 9.93 -10.16 2.51
C ILE A 153 9.86 -10.78 3.92
N ASP A 154 9.94 -12.11 4.02
CA ASP A 154 9.93 -12.84 5.30
C ASP A 154 11.04 -12.32 6.20
N GLN A 155 12.26 -12.16 5.68
CA GLN A 155 13.39 -11.60 6.42
C GLN A 155 13.18 -10.13 6.82
N LEU A 156 12.72 -9.29 5.89
CA LEU A 156 12.51 -7.86 6.12
C LEU A 156 11.48 -7.58 7.21
N LEU A 157 10.36 -8.30 7.18
CA LEU A 157 9.24 -8.11 8.09
C LEU A 157 9.36 -8.91 9.40
N SER A 158 10.15 -9.99 9.41
CA SER A 158 10.50 -10.70 10.65
C SER A 158 11.67 -10.09 11.41
N ASP A 159 12.32 -9.06 10.85
CA ASP A 159 13.45 -8.39 11.48
C ASP A 159 13.04 -7.81 12.86
N SER A 160 13.91 -8.04 13.83
CA SER A 160 13.88 -7.50 15.19
C SER A 160 13.64 -5.99 15.30
N ARG A 161 13.82 -5.23 14.21
CA ARG A 161 13.48 -3.81 14.15
C ARG A 161 11.99 -3.58 14.41
N HIS A 162 11.10 -4.37 13.81
CA HIS A 162 9.64 -4.16 13.85
C HIS A 162 8.97 -4.89 15.01
N LYS A 163 9.38 -4.60 16.25
CA LYS A 163 8.88 -5.32 17.45
C LYS A 163 7.39 -5.15 17.72
N SER A 164 6.79 -4.10 17.18
CA SER A 164 5.37 -3.80 17.33
C SER A 164 4.52 -4.38 16.21
N LEU A 165 5.12 -5.06 15.23
CA LEU A 165 4.41 -5.66 14.10
C LEU A 165 3.59 -6.85 14.60
N GLU A 166 2.27 -6.73 14.47
CA GLU A 166 1.29 -7.71 14.95
C GLU A 166 0.74 -8.53 13.78
N VAL A 167 0.64 -7.93 12.58
CA VAL A 167 0.03 -8.56 11.40
C VAL A 167 0.83 -8.25 10.13
N VAL A 168 1.10 -9.30 9.35
CA VAL A 168 1.51 -9.20 7.96
C VAL A 168 0.46 -9.91 7.10
N SER A 169 -0.27 -9.15 6.28
CA SER A 169 -1.31 -9.69 5.41
C SER A 169 -0.78 -9.85 3.99
N LEU A 170 -0.88 -11.05 3.42
CA LEU A 170 -0.65 -11.32 2.00
C LEU A 170 -1.98 -11.63 1.33
N GLN A 171 -2.46 -10.69 0.54
CA GLN A 171 -3.78 -10.76 -0.07
C GLN A 171 -3.66 -10.94 -1.56
N LEU A 172 -4.49 -11.83 -2.11
CA LEU A 172 -4.69 -11.96 -3.54
C LEU A 172 -6.02 -11.29 -3.89
N ARG A 173 -6.01 -10.27 -4.76
CA ARG A 173 -7.21 -9.51 -5.13
C ARG A 173 -7.52 -9.70 -6.60
N PHE A 174 -8.68 -10.25 -6.93
CA PHE A 174 -9.15 -10.37 -8.31
C PHE A 174 -10.20 -9.32 -8.65
N PHE A 175 -10.09 -8.73 -9.85
CA PHE A 175 -11.10 -7.83 -10.40
C PHE A 175 -12.05 -8.61 -11.30
N HIS A 176 -13.35 -8.45 -11.09
CA HIS A 176 -14.38 -9.27 -11.72
C HIS A 176 -14.66 -8.91 -13.21
N LYS A 177 -13.86 -8.05 -13.84
CA LYS A 177 -14.35 -7.26 -14.98
C LYS A 177 -14.63 -8.06 -16.26
N ASP A 178 -13.91 -9.13 -16.61
CA ASP A 178 -13.98 -9.61 -18.01
C ASP A 178 -14.12 -11.12 -18.28
N ASN A 179 -14.11 -12.01 -17.28
CA ASN A 179 -14.36 -13.44 -17.57
C ASN A 179 -14.79 -14.27 -16.34
N PRO A 180 -16.04 -14.76 -16.27
CA PRO A 180 -16.47 -15.63 -15.18
C PRO A 180 -15.70 -16.96 -15.13
N HIS A 181 -15.10 -17.39 -16.25
CA HIS A 181 -14.30 -18.62 -16.29
C HIS A 181 -12.96 -18.52 -15.54
N HIS A 182 -12.43 -17.30 -15.31
CA HIS A 182 -11.22 -17.14 -14.50
C HIS A 182 -11.49 -17.37 -13.00
N LEU A 183 -12.74 -17.36 -12.55
CA LEU A 183 -13.07 -17.63 -11.15
C LEU A 183 -12.95 -19.10 -10.77
N GLU A 184 -13.06 -20.02 -11.74
CA GLU A 184 -13.01 -21.47 -11.48
C GLU A 184 -11.60 -21.94 -11.07
N ASN A 185 -10.57 -21.21 -11.47
CA ASN A 185 -9.18 -21.51 -11.17
C ASN A 185 -8.64 -20.76 -9.94
N ILE A 186 -9.45 -19.94 -9.25
CA ILE A 186 -8.97 -19.18 -8.08
C ILE A 186 -8.85 -20.13 -6.89
N PRO A 187 -7.71 -20.13 -6.17
CA PRO A 187 -7.54 -21.05 -5.06
C PRO A 187 -8.51 -20.65 -3.94
N GLY A 188 -8.93 -21.61 -3.12
CA GLY A 188 -9.61 -21.27 -1.86
C GLY A 188 -8.62 -20.61 -0.86
N ALA A 189 -9.14 -19.85 0.10
CA ALA A 189 -8.30 -19.20 1.13
C ALA A 189 -7.35 -20.19 1.85
N ALA A 190 -7.81 -21.39 2.18
CA ALA A 190 -6.99 -22.42 2.80
C ALA A 190 -5.90 -22.98 1.87
N GLN A 191 -6.18 -23.06 0.56
CA GLN A 191 -5.18 -23.49 -0.43
C GLN A 191 -4.09 -22.43 -0.57
N TRP A 192 -4.48 -21.14 -0.61
CA TRP A 192 -3.56 -20.01 -0.64
C TRP A 192 -2.66 -19.96 0.60
N GLU A 193 -3.23 -20.13 1.79
CA GLU A 193 -2.47 -20.21 3.04
C GLU A 193 -1.46 -21.39 3.04
N THR A 194 -1.93 -22.57 2.60
CA THR A 194 -1.08 -23.78 2.50
C THR A 194 0.04 -23.59 1.49
N HIS A 195 -0.22 -22.87 0.40
CA HIS A 195 0.76 -22.59 -0.64
C HIS A 195 1.80 -21.56 -0.20
N LEU A 196 1.39 -20.48 0.48
CA LEU A 196 2.31 -19.41 0.87
C LEU A 196 3.09 -19.70 2.15
N SER A 197 2.50 -20.37 3.13
CA SER A 197 3.15 -20.57 4.44
C SER A 197 4.58 -21.15 4.39
N PRO A 198 4.96 -22.07 3.47
CA PRO A 198 6.34 -22.56 3.35
C PRO A 198 7.34 -21.47 2.93
N TYR A 199 6.89 -20.43 2.23
CA TYR A 199 7.73 -19.33 1.74
C TYR A 199 7.95 -18.24 2.80
N PHE A 200 7.14 -18.22 3.85
CA PHE A 200 7.21 -17.23 4.94
C PHE A 200 7.38 -17.90 6.31
N PRO A 201 8.41 -18.75 6.49
CA PRO A 201 8.54 -19.59 7.67
C PRO A 201 8.68 -18.78 8.98
N ARG A 202 9.27 -17.58 8.94
CA ARG A 202 9.44 -16.75 10.14
C ARG A 202 8.17 -16.02 10.50
N LEU A 203 7.51 -15.37 9.53
CA LEU A 203 6.23 -14.70 9.76
C LEU A 203 5.16 -15.69 10.21
N TRP A 204 5.13 -16.88 9.60
CA TRP A 204 4.26 -17.98 10.01
C TRP A 204 4.61 -18.51 11.40
N GLY A 205 5.90 -18.80 11.66
CA GLY A 205 6.36 -19.29 12.95
C GLY A 205 6.11 -18.32 14.11
N ASN A 206 6.09 -17.02 13.83
CA ASN A 206 5.73 -15.97 14.79
C ASN A 206 4.22 -15.76 14.95
N GLY A 207 3.39 -16.41 14.13
CA GLY A 207 1.94 -16.29 14.18
C GLY A 207 1.40 -14.93 13.72
N ILE A 208 2.18 -14.19 12.93
CA ILE A 208 1.80 -12.85 12.44
C ILE A 208 1.40 -12.85 10.96
N LEU A 209 1.68 -13.92 10.22
CA LEU A 209 1.26 -14.06 8.84
C LEU A 209 -0.25 -14.32 8.75
N GLN A 210 -0.94 -13.52 7.95
CA GLN A 210 -2.32 -13.73 7.55
C GLN A 210 -2.39 -13.77 6.03
N THR A 211 -3.23 -14.64 5.49
CA THR A 211 -3.44 -14.71 4.04
C THR A 211 -4.92 -14.63 3.75
N SER A 212 -5.28 -13.96 2.64
CA SER A 212 -6.68 -13.87 2.22
C SER A 212 -6.81 -13.71 0.72
N ILE A 213 -7.99 -13.99 0.22
CA ILE A 213 -8.36 -13.79 -1.18
C ILE A 213 -9.59 -12.89 -1.19
N THR A 214 -9.55 -11.85 -1.99
CA THR A 214 -10.63 -10.87 -2.11
C THR A 214 -11.08 -10.72 -3.55
N TYR A 215 -12.39 -10.58 -3.73
CA TYR A 215 -13.00 -10.29 -5.01
C TYR A 215 -13.46 -8.85 -4.98
N ALA A 216 -12.92 -8.02 -5.86
CA ALA A 216 -13.26 -6.63 -5.97
C ALA A 216 -14.05 -6.38 -7.26
N TRP A 217 -15.05 -5.50 -7.14
CA TRP A 217 -15.64 -4.83 -8.27
C TRP A 217 -14.77 -3.61 -8.56
N ASP A 218 -14.29 -3.50 -9.79
CA ASP A 218 -13.63 -2.29 -10.23
C ASP A 218 -14.72 -1.21 -10.39
N PRO A 219 -14.68 -0.09 -9.65
CA PRO A 219 -15.70 0.96 -9.72
C PRO A 219 -15.74 1.69 -11.09
#